data_AF-A0A973FY66-F1
#
_entry.id   AF-A0A973FY66-F1
#
_cell.length_a   1.000
_cell.length_b   1.000
_cell.length_c   1.000
_cell.angle_alpha   90.00
_cell.angle_beta   90.00
_cell.angle_gamma   90.00
#
_symmetry.space_group_name_H-M   'P 1'
#
loop_
_entity.id
_entity.type
_entity.pdbx_description
1 polymer ?
#
loop_
_entity_poly.entity_id
_entity_poly.type
_entity_poly.pdbx_seq_one_letter_code
_entity_poly.pdbx_strand_id
1 'polypeptide(L)'
;MNGIRRDILEMLTGIRSEASPRRSIKIIPNDFPYPEKKLDFHANVFNARARRFYERHGASVVEPAFETLSATTGKTVMTTRYCIRYQLNLCPGMQPPGSPVKGPLRLKDAHHTYRLDFDCGQCRMFVTLER
;
A
#
# COMPACT_ATOMS: atom_id res chain seq x y z
N MET A 1 -2.36 26.69 -31.26
CA MET A 1 -2.61 25.24 -31.29
C MET A 1 -3.01 24.64 -29.94
N ASN A 2 -2.45 25.07 -28.80
CA ASN A 2 -2.75 24.49 -27.48
C ASN A 2 -4.11 24.92 -26.87
N GLY A 3 -4.67 26.08 -27.25
CA GLY A 3 -5.98 26.54 -26.78
C GLY A 3 -7.12 25.63 -27.26
N ILE A 4 -7.23 25.48 -28.58
CA ILE A 4 -8.23 24.62 -29.25
C ILE A 4 -8.25 23.19 -28.67
N ARG A 5 -7.07 22.63 -28.36
CA ARG A 5 -6.98 21.29 -27.74
C ARG A 5 -7.56 21.26 -26.32
N ARG A 6 -7.36 22.30 -25.51
CA ARG A 6 -7.96 22.39 -24.17
C ARG A 6 -9.48 22.54 -24.26
N ASP A 7 -9.95 23.40 -25.16
CA ASP A 7 -11.38 23.68 -25.33
C ASP A 7 -12.14 22.42 -25.78
N ILE A 8 -11.57 21.66 -26.73
CA ILE A 8 -12.14 20.37 -27.17
C ILE A 8 -12.14 19.35 -26.03
N LEU A 9 -11.06 19.24 -25.24
CA LEU A 9 -10.99 18.30 -24.12
C LEU A 9 -12.01 18.65 -23.02
N GLU A 10 -12.22 19.93 -22.75
CA GLU A 10 -13.22 20.39 -21.79
C GLU A 10 -14.64 20.05 -22.25
N MET A 11 -14.96 20.33 -23.52
CA MET A 11 -16.25 19.95 -24.12
C MET A 11 -16.50 18.44 -24.07
N LEU A 12 -15.52 17.63 -24.46
CA LEU A 12 -15.63 16.18 -24.41
C LEU A 12 -15.76 15.65 -22.98
N THR A 13 -15.12 16.31 -22.01
CA THR A 13 -15.24 15.95 -20.58
C THR A 13 -16.64 16.27 -20.06
N GLY A 14 -17.22 17.40 -20.45
CA GLY A 14 -18.60 17.76 -20.13
C GLY A 14 -19.59 16.73 -20.67
N ILE A 15 -19.51 16.42 -21.97
CA ILE A 15 -20.35 15.40 -22.62
C ILE A 15 -20.21 14.05 -21.92
N ARG A 16 -18.98 13.62 -21.60
CA ARG A 16 -18.74 12.36 -20.90
C ARG A 16 -19.34 12.36 -19.48
N SER A 17 -19.25 13.47 -18.75
CA SER A 17 -19.81 13.59 -17.41
C SER A 17 -21.33 13.46 -17.41
N GLU A 18 -21.99 14.10 -18.39
CA GLU A 18 -23.44 14.06 -18.58
C GLU A 18 -23.94 12.71 -19.10
N ALA A 19 -23.23 12.13 -20.08
CA ALA A 19 -23.58 10.85 -20.69
C ALA A 19 -23.17 9.64 -19.82
N SER A 20 -22.38 9.83 -18.76
CA SER A 20 -21.96 8.76 -17.87
C SER A 20 -23.13 8.29 -17.00
N PRO A 21 -23.65 7.07 -17.18
CA PRO A 21 -24.74 6.57 -16.36
C PRO A 21 -24.23 6.39 -14.92
N ARG A 22 -24.71 7.24 -14.01
CA ARG A 22 -24.43 7.10 -12.58
C ARG A 22 -25.14 5.85 -12.07
N ARG A 23 -24.40 4.74 -11.93
CA ARG A 23 -24.90 3.56 -11.23
C ARG A 23 -25.05 3.91 -9.75
N SER A 24 -26.29 4.20 -9.34
CA SER A 24 -26.62 4.28 -7.92
C SER A 24 -26.86 2.87 -7.40
N ILE A 25 -25.92 2.37 -6.61
CA ILE A 25 -26.09 1.12 -5.89
C ILE A 25 -26.61 1.50 -4.51
N LYS A 26 -27.79 0.99 -4.14
CA LYS A 26 -28.26 1.08 -2.75
C LYS A 26 -27.42 0.14 -1.91
N ILE A 27 -26.69 0.69 -0.95
CA ILE A 27 -25.95 -0.13 0.03
C ILE A 27 -26.98 -0.72 0.99
N ILE A 28 -27.15 -2.04 0.96
CA ILE A 28 -27.98 -2.77 1.91
C ILE A 28 -27.13 -3.00 3.17
N PRO A 29 -27.52 -2.47 4.35
CA PRO A 29 -26.80 -2.72 5.58
C PRO A 29 -26.77 -4.22 5.90
N ASN A 30 -25.63 -4.69 6.40
CA ASN A 30 -25.46 -6.03 6.93
C ASN A 30 -24.49 -5.99 8.12
N ASP A 31 -24.52 -7.08 8.89
CA ASP A 31 -23.74 -7.27 10.12
C ASP A 31 -22.86 -8.53 10.04
N PHE A 32 -22.44 -8.91 8.83
CA PHE A 32 -21.50 -10.02 8.67
C PHE A 32 -20.19 -9.68 9.37
N PRO A 33 -19.57 -10.60 10.14
CA PRO A 33 -18.32 -10.29 10.82
C PRO A 33 -17.18 -10.09 9.81
N TYR A 34 -16.33 -9.10 10.06
CA TYR A 34 -15.10 -8.92 9.27
C TYR A 34 -14.12 -10.07 9.60
N PRO A 35 -13.38 -10.60 8.61
CA PRO A 35 -12.50 -11.77 8.83
C PRO A 35 -11.44 -11.53 9.90
N GLU A 36 -10.86 -10.34 9.93
CA GLU A 36 -9.83 -9.97 10.90
C GLU A 36 -10.41 -9.22 12.10
N LYS A 37 -10.00 -9.59 13.31
CA LYS A 37 -10.51 -8.95 14.54
C LYS A 37 -9.74 -7.71 14.97
N LYS A 38 -8.49 -7.58 14.55
CA LYS A 38 -7.61 -6.45 14.88
C LYS A 38 -7.03 -5.92 13.59
N LEU A 39 -7.27 -4.65 13.34
CA LEU A 39 -6.82 -3.96 12.14
C LEU A 39 -5.76 -2.96 12.52
N ASP A 40 -4.62 -3.02 11.86
CA ASP A 40 -3.57 -2.02 11.96
C ASP A 40 -3.64 -1.05 10.77
N PHE A 41 -2.56 -0.28 10.57
CA PHE A 41 -2.47 0.72 9.53
C PHE A 41 -2.63 0.15 8.11
N HIS A 42 -2.41 -1.16 7.89
CA HIS A 42 -2.58 -1.79 6.58
C HIS A 42 -4.06 -1.80 6.13
N ALA A 43 -5.01 -1.70 7.05
CA ALA A 43 -6.44 -1.64 6.74
C ALA A 43 -6.90 -0.27 6.20
N ASN A 44 -5.99 0.71 6.15
CA ASN A 44 -6.23 2.06 5.62
C ASN A 44 -7.50 2.73 6.19
N VAL A 45 -7.68 2.63 7.51
CA VAL A 45 -8.82 3.27 8.20
C VAL A 45 -8.54 4.76 8.37
N PHE A 46 -8.78 5.52 7.29
CA PHE A 46 -8.41 6.94 7.22
C PHE A 46 -9.45 7.88 7.87
N ASN A 47 -10.74 7.51 7.88
CA ASN A 47 -11.81 8.39 8.32
C ASN A 47 -12.80 7.70 9.28
N ALA A 48 -13.61 8.52 9.95
CA ALA A 48 -14.59 8.04 10.93
C ALA A 48 -15.66 7.10 10.34
N ARG A 49 -16.00 7.24 9.05
CA ARG A 49 -16.97 6.34 8.39
C ARG A 49 -16.38 4.95 8.21
N ALA A 50 -15.12 4.85 7.81
CA ALA A 50 -14.40 3.58 7.70
C ALA A 50 -14.28 2.91 9.08
N ARG A 51 -13.92 3.67 10.12
CA ARG A 51 -13.85 3.14 11.50
C ARG A 51 -15.17 2.52 11.95
N ARG A 52 -16.28 3.25 11.80
CA ARG A 52 -17.63 2.76 12.12
C ARG A 52 -18.02 1.51 11.34
N PHE A 53 -17.59 1.42 10.07
CA PHE A 53 -17.80 0.22 9.27
C PHE A 53 -17.11 -0.99 9.91
N TYR A 54 -15.81 -0.92 10.18
CA TYR A 54 -15.08 -2.06 10.75
C TYR A 54 -15.56 -2.44 12.15
N GLU A 55 -15.85 -1.45 13.01
CA GLU A 55 -16.37 -1.67 14.37
C GLU A 55 -17.75 -2.35 14.33
N ARG A 56 -18.65 -1.96 13.41
CA ARG A 56 -19.94 -2.64 13.22
C ARG A 56 -19.78 -4.12 12.86
N HIS A 57 -18.74 -4.46 12.09
CA HIS A 57 -18.46 -5.84 11.68
C HIS A 57 -17.54 -6.57 12.69
N GLY A 58 -17.42 -6.03 13.92
CA GLY A 58 -16.73 -6.70 15.03
C GLY A 58 -15.20 -6.71 14.91
N ALA A 59 -14.62 -5.79 14.15
CA ALA A 59 -13.18 -5.56 14.09
C ALA A 59 -12.78 -4.34 14.93
N SER A 60 -11.66 -4.43 15.63
CA SER A 60 -11.08 -3.34 16.40
C SER A 60 -9.95 -2.69 15.60
N VAL A 61 -10.05 -1.38 15.38
CA VAL A 61 -9.00 -0.59 14.72
C VAL A 61 -7.96 -0.18 15.75
N VAL A 62 -6.82 -0.87 15.74
CA VAL A 62 -5.69 -0.69 16.67
C VAL A 62 -4.82 0.48 16.23
N GLU A 63 -4.59 0.62 14.92
CA GLU A 63 -3.84 1.73 14.34
C GLU A 63 -4.64 2.38 13.20
N PRO A 64 -4.61 3.71 13.06
CA PRO A 64 -5.27 4.39 11.94
C PRO A 64 -4.46 4.23 10.64
N ALA A 65 -4.99 4.76 9.54
CA ALA A 65 -4.28 4.79 8.26
C ALA A 65 -2.88 5.41 8.39
N PHE A 66 -1.93 4.89 7.61
CA PHE A 66 -0.51 5.23 7.66
C PHE A 66 -0.24 6.74 7.59
N GLU A 67 -0.96 7.45 6.73
CA GLU A 67 -0.82 8.88 6.46
C GLU A 67 -1.21 9.76 7.65
N THR A 68 -1.91 9.19 8.63
CA THR A 68 -2.37 9.90 9.84
C THR A 68 -1.52 9.58 11.07
N LEU A 69 -0.56 8.67 10.96
CA LEU A 69 0.33 8.30 12.05
C LEU A 69 1.29 9.45 12.38
N SER A 70 1.47 9.72 13.68
CA SER A 70 2.46 10.68 14.15
C SER A 70 3.90 10.16 14.07
N ALA A 71 4.07 8.83 14.03
CA ALA A 71 5.37 8.17 13.89
C ALA A 71 5.25 7.00 12.90
N THR A 72 5.95 7.11 11.78
CA THR A 72 5.93 6.13 10.68
C THR A 72 7.24 5.34 10.57
N THR A 73 8.29 5.77 11.27
CA THR A 73 9.56 5.04 11.37
C THR A 73 9.35 3.63 11.92
N GLY A 74 9.95 2.66 11.26
CA GLY A 74 9.87 1.23 11.59
C GLY A 74 8.68 0.50 10.98
N LYS A 75 7.79 1.19 10.25
CA LYS A 75 6.65 0.56 9.59
C LYS A 75 7.04 -0.02 8.24
N THR A 76 6.58 -1.24 7.98
CA THR A 76 6.70 -1.88 6.67
C THR A 76 5.69 -1.27 5.72
N VAL A 77 6.15 -0.52 4.73
CA VAL A 77 5.30 0.19 3.76
C VAL A 77 5.03 -0.63 2.51
N MET A 78 5.84 -1.66 2.24
CA MET A 78 5.63 -2.56 1.11
C MET A 78 6.10 -3.98 1.43
N THR A 79 5.29 -4.96 1.06
CA THR A 79 5.68 -6.37 0.95
C THR A 79 5.57 -6.78 -0.50
N THR A 80 6.64 -7.33 -1.08
CA THR A 80 6.67 -7.69 -2.50
C THR A 80 7.43 -8.99 -2.75
N ARG A 81 7.08 -9.68 -3.83
CA ARG A 81 7.85 -10.83 -4.35
C ARG A 81 9.06 -10.40 -5.18
N TYR A 82 9.07 -9.16 -5.64
CA TYR A 82 10.25 -8.60 -6.31
C TYR A 82 11.41 -8.55 -5.32
N CYS A 83 12.56 -9.09 -5.71
CA CYS A 83 13.68 -9.27 -4.81
C CYS A 83 14.95 -8.60 -5.35
N ILE A 84 15.37 -7.51 -4.69
CA ILE A 84 16.58 -6.78 -5.07
C ILE A 84 17.83 -7.65 -4.88
N ARG A 85 17.85 -8.55 -3.88
CA ARG A 85 18.93 -9.54 -3.76
C ARG A 85 19.03 -10.43 -4.99
N TYR A 86 17.91 -10.89 -5.53
CA TYR A 86 17.92 -11.70 -6.75
C TYR A 86 18.52 -10.92 -7.93
N GLN A 87 18.09 -9.68 -8.13
CA GLN A 87 18.61 -8.85 -9.23
C GLN A 87 20.08 -8.51 -9.12
N LEU A 88 20.59 -8.35 -7.90
CA LEU A 88 21.99 -8.08 -7.63
C LEU A 88 22.84 -9.37 -7.55
N ASN A 89 22.27 -10.53 -7.87
CA ASN A 89 22.91 -11.86 -7.73
C ASN A 89 23.36 -12.17 -6.29
N LEU A 90 22.69 -11.61 -5.29
CA LEU A 90 22.93 -11.79 -3.85
C LEU A 90 21.94 -12.76 -3.19
N CYS A 91 21.15 -13.50 -3.98
CA CYS A 91 20.19 -14.46 -3.43
C CYS A 91 20.93 -15.66 -2.82
N PRO A 92 20.75 -15.98 -1.52
CA PRO A 92 21.44 -17.11 -0.89
C PRO A 92 21.05 -18.46 -1.50
N GLY A 93 19.84 -18.59 -2.07
CA GLY A 93 19.43 -19.80 -2.78
C GLY A 93 20.15 -20.03 -4.13
N MET A 94 20.81 -19.01 -4.68
CA MET A 94 21.59 -19.09 -5.93
C MET A 94 23.10 -19.11 -5.68
N GLN A 95 23.53 -18.91 -4.43
CA GLN A 95 24.93 -18.80 -4.04
C GLN A 95 25.38 -20.07 -3.33
N PRO A 96 26.69 -20.39 -3.36
CA PRO A 96 27.22 -21.48 -2.55
C PRO A 96 26.87 -21.30 -1.06
N PRO A 97 26.61 -22.40 -0.33
CA PRO A 97 26.41 -22.35 1.12
C PRO A 97 27.60 -21.65 1.80
N GLY A 98 27.31 -20.67 2.67
CA GLY A 98 28.35 -19.92 3.40
C GLY A 98 28.85 -18.64 2.73
N SER A 99 28.35 -18.29 1.54
CA SER A 99 28.61 -16.99 0.93
C SER A 99 28.15 -15.85 1.85
N PRO A 100 29.00 -14.84 2.12
CA PRO A 100 28.64 -13.76 3.03
C PRO A 100 27.50 -12.93 2.45
N VAL A 101 26.41 -12.85 3.21
CA VAL A 101 25.28 -11.98 2.88
C VAL A 101 25.75 -10.54 3.09
N LYS A 102 25.89 -9.78 2.00
CA LYS A 102 26.14 -8.33 2.09
C LYS A 102 25.07 -7.70 3.00
N GLY A 103 25.49 -6.73 3.82
CA GLY A 103 24.73 -6.09 4.89
C GLY A 103 23.34 -5.57 4.50
N PRO A 104 22.59 -4.96 5.44
CA PRO A 104 21.22 -4.54 5.17
C PRO A 104 21.18 -3.64 3.94
N LEU A 105 20.43 -4.07 2.93
CA LEU A 105 20.24 -3.27 1.73
C LEU A 105 19.26 -2.14 2.09
N ARG A 106 19.52 -0.95 1.54
CA ARG A 106 18.67 0.22 1.76
C ARG A 106 18.28 0.84 0.42
N LEU A 107 17.04 1.31 0.34
CA LEU A 107 16.60 2.21 -0.71
C LEU A 107 16.60 3.63 -0.16
N LYS A 108 16.98 4.60 -0.99
CA LYS A 108 16.96 6.01 -0.62
C LYS A 108 16.35 6.81 -1.76
N ASP A 109 15.37 7.64 -1.42
CA ASP A 109 14.82 8.65 -2.32
C ASP A 109 15.22 10.07 -1.82
N ALA A 110 14.61 11.11 -2.38
CA ALA A 110 14.91 12.50 -2.01
C ALA A 110 14.55 12.82 -0.55
N HIS A 111 13.59 12.12 0.03
CA HIS A 111 12.99 12.43 1.32
C HIS A 111 13.16 11.31 2.34
N HIS A 112 13.26 10.05 1.90
CA HIS A 112 13.19 8.88 2.78
C HIS A 112 14.32 7.88 2.56
N THR A 113 14.61 7.11 3.61
CA THR A 113 15.46 5.92 3.58
C THR A 113 14.66 4.72 4.08
N TYR A 114 14.74 3.63 3.33
CA TYR A 114 14.03 2.39 3.63
C TYR A 114 15.02 1.24 3.82
N ARG A 115 14.84 0.47 4.90
CA ARG A 115 15.53 -0.80 5.10
C ARG A 115 14.84 -1.90 4.31
N LEU A 116 15.63 -2.75 3.68
CA LEU A 116 15.16 -3.95 3.00
C LEU A 116 15.44 -5.18 3.85
N ASP A 117 14.36 -5.84 4.26
CA ASP A 117 14.41 -7.15 4.93
C ASP A 117 13.94 -8.24 3.95
N PHE A 118 14.45 -9.46 4.09
CA PHE A 118 14.21 -10.52 3.12
C PHE A 118 13.83 -11.83 3.82
N ASP A 119 12.69 -12.38 3.44
CA ASP A 119 12.29 -13.75 3.73
C ASP A 119 12.59 -14.60 2.49
N CYS A 120 13.81 -15.14 2.44
CA CYS A 120 14.26 -15.97 1.33
C CYS A 120 13.51 -17.30 1.25
N GLY A 121 12.91 -17.79 2.33
CA GLY A 121 12.12 -19.02 2.33
C GLY A 121 10.81 -18.88 1.57
N GLN A 122 10.21 -17.69 1.59
CA GLN A 122 8.96 -17.38 0.87
C GLN A 122 9.17 -16.46 -0.34
N CYS A 123 10.42 -16.18 -0.71
CA CYS A 123 10.77 -15.20 -1.75
C CYS A 123 10.04 -13.85 -1.59
N ARG A 124 10.07 -13.30 -0.36
CA ARG A 124 9.46 -12.00 -0.04
C ARG A 124 10.51 -10.98 0.39
N MET A 125 10.33 -9.75 -0.05
CA MET A 125 11.08 -8.58 0.37
C MET A 125 10.13 -7.62 1.10
N PHE A 126 10.57 -7.14 2.25
CA PHE A 126 9.89 -6.13 3.05
C PHE A 126 10.64 -4.82 2.96
N VAL A 127 9.91 -3.74 2.77
CA VAL A 127 10.43 -2.38 2.69
C VAL A 127 9.95 -1.62 3.92
N THR A 128 10.87 -1.31 4.83
CA THR A 128 10.58 -0.70 6.13
C THR A 128 11.08 0.73 6.13
N LEU A 129 10.22 1.71 6.40
CA LEU A 129 10.62 3.10 6.50
C LEU A 129 11.54 3.31 7.73
N GLU A 130 12.70 3.93 7.56
CA GLU A 130 13.62 4.22 8.67
C GLU A 130 13.72 5.72 8.98
N ARG A 131 13.83 6.54 7.94
CA ARG A 131 13.97 7.99 8.06
C ARG A 131 13.28 8.67 6.90
#